data_AF-A0A5B2VF19-F1
#
_entry.id   AF-A0A5B2VF19-F1
#
_cell.length_a   1.000
_cell.length_b   1.000
_cell.length_c   1.000
_cell.angle_alpha   90.00
_cell.angle_beta   90.00
_cell.angle_gamma   90.00
#
_symmetry.space_group_name_H-M   'P 1'
#
loop_
_entity.id
_entity.type
_entity.pdbx_description
1 polymer ?
#
loop_
_entity_poly.entity_id
_entity_poly.type
_entity_poly.pdbx_seq_one_letter_code
_entity_poly.pdbx_strand_id
1 'polypeptide(L)'
;MPASVWAGDGVLSAADARWREFRVWQDKNQNGITDKNELRTLDEWGITGIDLNPTPTKPGDPHASIITGTSTFTWADGRKGIAGDMVFSTAPSSAAAGGGTPVATPTNGPVYRLESTAADEILNGSNGRDTFVFREGFGHDVISVFQGGAGLVDVIEFDRKVIASVDAVMRAAHQEDRDVVIELDAGTITLRNLSLASLHADDFVFV
;
A
#
# COMPACT_ATOMS: atom_id res chain seq x y z
N MET A 1 -1.25 40.89 14.95
CA MET A 1 -2.05 39.69 14.60
C MET A 1 -1.71 39.35 13.16
N PRO A 2 -1.24 38.14 12.80
CA PRO A 2 -1.02 37.83 11.39
C PRO A 2 -2.38 37.75 10.70
N ALA A 3 -2.45 38.30 9.47
CA ALA A 3 -3.64 38.24 8.63
C ALA A 3 -4.08 36.79 8.45
N SER A 4 -5.37 36.53 8.61
CA SER A 4 -5.97 35.21 8.40
C SER A 4 -5.60 34.70 7.00
N VAL A 5 -4.86 33.59 6.97
CA VAL A 5 -4.34 32.93 5.76
C VAL A 5 -5.47 32.38 4.86
N TRP A 6 -6.71 32.38 5.39
CA TRP A 6 -7.90 31.81 4.80
C TRP A 6 -9.05 32.83 4.94
N ALA A 7 -9.86 32.99 3.89
CA ALA A 7 -11.10 33.78 3.94
C ALA A 7 -12.12 33.21 4.95
N GLY A 8 -11.98 31.94 5.33
CA GLY A 8 -12.81 31.28 6.35
C GLY A 8 -14.20 30.91 5.87
N ASP A 9 -14.46 31.00 4.56
CA ASP A 9 -15.71 30.68 3.88
C ASP A 9 -15.81 29.19 3.46
N GLY A 10 -14.77 28.40 3.75
CA GLY A 10 -14.73 26.98 3.42
C GLY A 10 -14.42 26.68 1.95
N VAL A 11 -13.99 27.66 1.16
CA VAL A 11 -13.61 27.48 -0.24
C VAL A 11 -12.21 28.04 -0.46
N LEU A 12 -11.28 27.21 -0.94
CA LEU A 12 -10.01 27.71 -1.45
C LEU A 12 -10.26 28.34 -2.82
N SER A 13 -10.05 29.65 -2.94
CA SER A 13 -10.31 30.43 -4.17
C SER A 13 -9.30 31.56 -4.33
N ALA A 14 -9.41 32.32 -5.44
CA ALA A 14 -8.57 33.50 -5.68
C ALA A 14 -8.70 34.62 -4.62
N ALA A 15 -9.70 34.54 -3.72
CA ALA A 15 -9.83 35.44 -2.58
C ALA A 15 -8.84 35.11 -1.45
N ASP A 16 -8.27 33.90 -1.41
CA ASP A 16 -7.30 33.49 -0.40
C ASP A 16 -5.90 33.98 -0.73
N ALA A 17 -5.22 34.54 0.28
CA ALA A 17 -3.90 35.17 0.12
C ALA A 17 -2.84 34.22 -0.47
N ARG A 18 -2.97 32.90 -0.23
CA ARG A 18 -2.04 31.87 -0.68
C ARG A 18 -2.51 31.11 -1.92
N TRP A 19 -3.63 31.50 -2.56
CA TRP A 19 -4.14 30.86 -3.78
C TRP A 19 -3.06 30.57 -4.82
N ARG A 20 -2.20 31.57 -5.08
CA ARG A 20 -1.13 31.51 -6.08
C ARG A 20 0.01 30.56 -5.75
N GLU A 21 0.03 29.96 -4.57
CA GLU A 21 1.02 28.95 -4.17
C GLU A 21 0.59 27.52 -4.54
N PHE A 22 -0.71 27.27 -4.69
CA PHE A 22 -1.21 25.93 -4.95
C PHE A 22 -0.98 25.48 -6.39
N ARG A 23 -0.68 24.19 -6.55
CA ARG A 23 -0.39 23.55 -7.83
C ARG A 23 -1.08 22.19 -7.91
N VAL A 24 -1.34 21.73 -9.12
CA VAL A 24 -1.75 20.35 -9.40
C VAL A 24 -0.64 19.69 -10.21
N TRP A 25 -0.17 18.54 -9.72
CA TRP A 25 0.78 17.68 -10.40
C TRP A 25 0.01 16.56 -11.13
N GLN A 26 0.25 16.43 -12.43
CA GLN A 26 -0.14 15.28 -13.20
C GLN A 26 1.12 14.58 -13.70
N ASP A 27 1.52 13.51 -13.01
CA ASP A 27 2.55 12.60 -13.48
C ASP A 27 2.06 11.86 -14.73
N LYS A 28 2.59 12.23 -15.89
CA LYS A 28 2.13 11.67 -17.18
C LYS A 28 2.84 10.39 -17.55
N ASN A 29 4.07 10.22 -17.09
CA ASN A 29 4.91 9.08 -17.41
C ASN A 29 4.96 8.05 -16.26
N GLN A 30 4.30 8.35 -15.14
CA GLN A 30 4.14 7.50 -13.96
C GLN A 30 5.48 7.15 -13.31
N ASN A 31 6.44 8.07 -13.34
CA ASN A 31 7.78 7.85 -12.81
C ASN A 31 7.96 8.35 -11.36
N GLY A 32 6.97 9.02 -10.79
CA GLY A 32 7.02 9.57 -9.43
C GLY A 32 7.91 10.82 -9.28
N ILE A 33 8.37 11.43 -10.37
CA ILE A 33 9.23 12.60 -10.40
C ILE A 33 8.50 13.74 -11.10
N THR A 34 8.53 14.94 -10.54
CA THR A 34 7.92 16.11 -11.20
C THR A 34 8.74 16.54 -12.41
N ASP A 35 8.23 16.23 -13.61
CA ASP A 35 8.84 16.63 -14.87
C ASP A 35 8.33 17.99 -15.39
N LYS A 36 8.99 18.49 -16.44
CA LYS A 36 8.61 19.75 -17.11
C LYS A 36 7.16 19.68 -17.61
N ASN A 37 6.35 20.66 -17.20
CA ASN A 37 4.92 20.82 -17.53
C ASN A 37 3.94 19.87 -16.83
N GLU A 38 4.38 19.07 -15.86
CA GLU A 38 3.52 18.21 -15.06
C GLU A 38 2.91 18.94 -13.85
N LEU A 39 3.64 19.91 -13.31
CA LEU A 39 3.18 20.77 -12.21
C LEU A 39 2.72 22.12 -12.75
N ARG A 40 1.47 22.51 -12.47
CA ARG A 40 0.89 23.79 -12.92
C ARG A 40 0.02 24.42 -11.85
N THR A 41 -0.15 25.73 -11.91
CA THR A 41 -1.07 26.51 -11.05
C THR A 41 -2.52 26.10 -11.26
N LEU A 42 -3.36 26.39 -10.27
CA LEU A 42 -4.81 26.22 -10.39
C LEU A 42 -5.38 27.07 -11.53
N ASP A 43 -4.88 28.30 -11.70
CA ASP A 43 -5.27 29.20 -12.79
C ASP A 43 -4.91 28.63 -14.18
N GLU A 44 -3.72 28.03 -14.35
CA GLU A 44 -3.30 27.38 -15.60
C GLU A 44 -4.13 26.13 -15.94
N TRP A 45 -4.67 25.45 -14.93
CA TRP A 45 -5.66 24.39 -15.12
C TRP A 45 -7.08 24.93 -15.35
N GLY A 46 -7.34 26.20 -15.06
CA GLY A 46 -8.68 26.79 -15.12
C GLY A 46 -9.58 26.36 -13.95
N ILE A 47 -9.00 26.02 -12.80
CA ILE A 47 -9.72 25.76 -11.55
C ILE A 47 -9.90 27.10 -10.83
N THR A 48 -11.12 27.42 -10.39
CA THR A 48 -11.47 28.69 -9.75
C THR A 48 -11.84 28.56 -8.29
N GLY A 49 -12.13 27.35 -7.82
CA GLY A 49 -12.40 27.10 -6.41
C GLY A 49 -12.35 25.61 -6.05
N ILE A 50 -11.96 25.31 -4.82
CA ILE A 50 -11.99 23.97 -4.23
C ILE A 50 -12.76 24.06 -2.91
N ASP A 51 -13.82 23.27 -2.79
CA ASP A 51 -14.60 23.15 -1.56
C ASP A 51 -13.79 22.36 -0.51
N LEU A 52 -13.62 22.94 0.67
CA LEU A 52 -12.84 22.40 1.77
C LEU A 52 -13.72 21.71 2.82
N ASN A 53 -15.00 21.49 2.52
CA ASN A 53 -15.94 20.77 3.38
C ASN A 53 -16.20 19.36 2.80
N PRO A 54 -15.26 18.41 2.95
CA PRO A 54 -15.43 17.08 2.39
C PRO A 54 -16.57 16.34 3.09
N THR A 55 -17.31 15.55 2.31
CA THR A 55 -18.19 14.51 2.84
C THR A 55 -17.33 13.27 3.07
N PRO A 56 -17.23 12.77 4.32
CA PRO A 56 -16.51 11.53 4.59
C PRO A 56 -17.13 10.38 3.80
N THR A 57 -16.28 9.56 3.19
CA THR A 57 -16.72 8.28 2.63
C THR A 57 -16.82 7.26 3.77
N LYS A 58 -17.55 6.16 3.54
CA LYS A 58 -17.56 5.06 4.52
C LYS A 58 -16.13 4.51 4.67
N PRO A 59 -15.75 4.03 5.87
CA PRO A 59 -14.48 3.33 6.04
C PRO A 59 -14.33 2.27 4.96
N GLY A 60 -13.31 2.45 4.12
CA GLY A 60 -12.93 1.47 3.11
C GLY A 60 -12.08 0.37 3.73
N ASP A 61 -11.68 -0.59 2.91
CA ASP A 61 -10.68 -1.58 3.29
C ASP A 61 -9.38 -0.89 3.72
N PRO A 62 -8.86 -1.12 4.94
CA PRO A 62 -7.61 -0.50 5.41
C PRO A 62 -6.37 -0.90 4.58
N HIS A 63 -6.49 -1.90 3.70
CA HIS A 63 -5.42 -2.39 2.84
C HIS A 63 -5.51 -1.87 1.39
N ALA A 64 -6.56 -1.13 1.04
CA ALA A 64 -6.72 -0.52 -0.29
C ALA A 64 -6.30 0.95 -0.31
N SER A 65 -5.97 1.46 -1.50
CA SER A 65 -5.99 2.91 -1.71
C SER A 65 -7.44 3.37 -1.60
N ILE A 66 -7.75 4.15 -0.57
CA ILE A 66 -9.12 4.56 -0.27
C ILE A 66 -9.25 6.07 -0.40
N ILE A 67 -10.35 6.50 -1.02
CA ILE A 67 -10.80 7.89 -0.90
C ILE A 67 -11.44 8.00 0.48
N THR A 68 -10.90 8.80 1.39
CA THR A 68 -11.38 9.01 2.77
C THR A 68 -12.46 10.08 2.88
N GLY A 69 -12.53 10.96 1.89
CA GLY A 69 -13.55 11.99 1.78
C GLY A 69 -13.59 12.55 0.37
N THR A 70 -14.77 12.99 -0.07
CA THR A 70 -14.95 13.67 -1.34
C THR A 70 -15.45 15.09 -1.13
N SER A 71 -14.95 16.02 -1.92
CA SER A 71 -15.48 17.37 -2.07
C SER A 71 -15.63 17.69 -3.56
N THR A 72 -15.82 18.98 -3.89
CA THR A 72 -15.92 19.42 -5.28
C THR A 72 -14.93 20.53 -5.57
N PHE A 73 -14.50 20.62 -6.81
CA PHE A 73 -13.81 21.78 -7.34
C PHE A 73 -14.60 22.37 -8.52
N THR A 74 -14.36 23.63 -8.82
CA THR A 74 -15.09 24.38 -9.85
C THR A 74 -14.13 24.81 -10.95
N TRP A 75 -14.50 24.55 -12.21
CA TRP A 75 -13.80 25.04 -13.39
C TRP A 75 -14.21 26.48 -13.70
N ALA A 76 -13.40 27.20 -14.48
CA ALA A 76 -13.68 28.56 -14.93
C ALA A 76 -14.96 28.68 -15.77
N ASP A 77 -15.41 27.59 -16.40
CA ASP A 77 -16.69 27.51 -17.12
C ASP A 77 -17.89 27.21 -16.20
N GLY A 78 -17.67 27.12 -14.89
CA GLY A 78 -18.69 26.85 -13.88
C GLY A 78 -19.01 25.37 -13.67
N ARG A 79 -18.46 24.44 -14.46
CA ARG A 79 -18.65 23.01 -14.22
C ARG A 79 -17.98 22.61 -12.91
N LYS A 80 -18.58 21.63 -12.22
CA LYS A 80 -17.97 21.02 -11.04
C LYS A 80 -17.28 19.70 -11.37
N GLY A 81 -16.14 19.46 -10.74
CA GLY A 81 -15.47 18.16 -10.67
C GLY A 81 -15.43 17.64 -9.23
N ILE A 82 -15.07 16.36 -9.07
CA ILE A 82 -14.91 15.73 -7.76
C ILE A 82 -13.45 15.86 -7.34
N ALA A 83 -13.23 16.30 -6.11
CA ALA A 83 -11.94 16.18 -5.44
C ALA A 83 -12.06 15.09 -4.36
N GLY A 84 -10.99 14.32 -4.14
CA GLY A 84 -10.95 13.27 -3.14
C GLY A 84 -9.69 13.39 -2.31
N ASP A 85 -9.83 13.26 -1.00
CA ASP A 85 -8.71 12.95 -0.12
C ASP A 85 -8.43 11.45 -0.24
N MET A 86 -7.18 11.07 -0.48
CA MET A 86 -6.80 9.69 -0.73
C MET A 86 -5.70 9.26 0.22
N VAL A 87 -5.97 8.15 0.91
CA VAL A 87 -4.94 7.36 1.56
C VAL A 87 -4.47 6.35 0.53
N PHE A 88 -3.22 6.48 0.08
CA PHE A 88 -2.61 5.45 -0.75
C PHE A 88 -2.27 4.26 0.14
N SER A 89 -2.71 3.07 -0.28
CA SER A 89 -2.12 1.83 0.20
C SER A 89 -0.68 1.83 -0.28
N THR A 90 0.27 1.93 0.65
CA THR A 90 1.67 1.65 0.35
C THR A 90 1.79 0.13 0.16
N ALA A 91 1.44 -0.35 -1.02
CA ALA A 91 2.22 -1.43 -1.59
C ALA A 91 3.53 -0.77 -2.06
N PRO A 92 4.71 -1.22 -1.63
CA PRO A 92 5.93 -0.89 -2.35
C PRO A 92 5.73 -1.43 -3.75
N SER A 93 6.18 -0.66 -4.73
CA SER A 93 5.94 -0.87 -6.15
C SER A 93 6.20 -2.31 -6.60
N SER A 94 5.15 -3.10 -6.82
CA SER A 94 5.21 -4.23 -7.74
C SER A 94 4.79 -3.72 -9.11
N ALA A 95 5.77 -3.49 -10.00
CA ALA A 95 5.48 -3.40 -11.41
C ALA A 95 4.94 -4.77 -11.90
N ALA A 96 3.71 -4.76 -12.43
CA ALA A 96 2.96 -5.86 -13.07
C ALA A 96 2.45 -6.98 -12.12
N ALA A 97 1.18 -7.43 -12.14
CA ALA A 97 0.17 -7.42 -13.19
C ALA A 97 -1.27 -7.59 -12.64
N GLY A 98 -2.26 -7.05 -13.39
CA GLY A 98 -3.55 -7.72 -13.59
C GLY A 98 -4.69 -7.38 -12.62
N GLY A 99 -5.70 -6.65 -13.11
CA GLY A 99 -6.83 -6.13 -12.34
C GLY A 99 -7.81 -7.15 -11.73
N GLY A 100 -8.62 -6.65 -10.78
CA GLY A 100 -9.82 -7.31 -10.28
C GLY A 100 -10.36 -6.63 -9.02
N THR A 101 -11.52 -5.98 -9.12
CA THR A 101 -12.29 -5.33 -8.05
C THR A 101 -12.76 -6.30 -6.95
N PRO A 102 -12.91 -5.90 -5.67
CA PRO A 102 -13.47 -6.78 -4.64
C PRO A 102 -14.97 -6.52 -4.36
N VAL A 103 -15.78 -7.58 -4.46
CA VAL A 103 -17.06 -7.72 -3.74
C VAL A 103 -17.22 -9.17 -3.22
N ALA A 104 -17.26 -9.28 -1.89
CA ALA A 104 -18.02 -10.19 -1.00
C ALA A 104 -17.60 -11.66 -0.72
N THR A 105 -17.80 -12.01 0.57
CA THR A 105 -18.01 -13.35 1.17
C THR A 105 -16.80 -14.30 1.25
N PRO A 106 -16.77 -15.26 2.22
CA PRO A 106 -15.65 -16.17 2.43
C PRO A 106 -15.60 -17.17 1.27
N THR A 107 -14.93 -16.76 0.20
CA THR A 107 -14.46 -17.61 -0.88
C THR A 107 -12.96 -17.44 -0.98
N ASN A 108 -12.24 -18.55 -1.13
CA ASN A 108 -10.81 -18.58 -1.47
C ASN A 108 -10.52 -17.51 -2.52
N GLY A 109 -9.72 -16.52 -2.17
CA GLY A 109 -9.14 -15.62 -3.16
C GLY A 109 -8.33 -16.42 -4.19
N PRO A 110 -7.94 -15.81 -5.32
CA PRO A 110 -6.95 -16.43 -6.21
C PRO A 110 -5.72 -16.84 -5.40
N VAL A 111 -5.31 -18.10 -5.53
CA VAL A 111 -4.05 -18.58 -4.95
C VAL A 111 -2.89 -17.95 -5.72
N TYR A 112 -2.09 -17.16 -5.02
CA TYR A 112 -0.91 -16.51 -5.54
C TYR A 112 0.35 -17.31 -5.23
N ARG A 113 1.29 -17.26 -6.17
CA ARG A 113 2.69 -17.64 -5.95
C ARG A 113 3.54 -16.40 -6.17
N LEU A 114 4.09 -15.85 -5.10
CA LEU A 114 4.81 -14.60 -5.07
C LEU A 114 6.28 -14.90 -4.81
N GLU A 115 7.16 -14.58 -5.76
CA GLU A 115 8.59 -14.81 -5.62
C GLU A 115 9.29 -13.50 -5.26
N SER A 116 10.04 -13.54 -4.15
CA SER A 116 10.85 -12.42 -3.68
C SER A 116 12.07 -12.24 -4.57
N THR A 117 12.53 -10.98 -4.65
CA THR A 117 13.72 -10.55 -5.37
C THR A 117 14.76 -9.97 -4.41
N ALA A 118 15.85 -9.43 -4.94
CA ALA A 118 16.90 -8.78 -4.13
C ALA A 118 16.49 -7.39 -3.61
N ALA A 119 15.31 -6.89 -3.98
CA ALA A 119 14.77 -5.64 -3.46
C ALA A 119 14.06 -5.88 -2.12
N ASP A 120 13.93 -4.83 -1.30
CA ASP A 120 13.12 -4.87 -0.09
C ASP A 120 11.63 -4.74 -0.46
N GLU A 121 10.88 -5.83 -0.35
CA GLU A 121 9.53 -5.96 -0.87
C GLU A 121 8.47 -6.12 0.23
N ILE A 122 7.23 -5.71 -0.06
CA ILE A 122 6.07 -6.13 0.73
C ILE A 122 5.26 -7.08 -0.14
N LEU A 123 5.24 -8.35 0.25
CA LEU A 123 4.52 -9.42 -0.43
C LEU A 123 3.11 -9.54 0.15
N ASN A 124 2.10 -9.33 -0.69
CA ASN A 124 0.70 -9.36 -0.28
C ASN A 124 -0.02 -10.53 -0.96
N GLY A 125 -0.38 -11.53 -0.17
CA GLY A 125 -1.31 -12.58 -0.58
C GLY A 125 -2.75 -12.07 -0.70
N SER A 126 -3.65 -13.00 -1.02
CA SER A 126 -5.09 -12.89 -0.86
C SER A 126 -5.56 -13.60 0.42
N ASN A 127 -6.86 -13.84 0.53
CA ASN A 127 -7.41 -14.76 1.55
C ASN A 127 -7.44 -16.23 1.06
N GLY A 128 -6.87 -16.50 -0.12
CA GLY A 128 -6.62 -17.84 -0.64
C GLY A 128 -5.38 -18.45 0.00
N ARG A 129 -5.04 -19.68 -0.41
CA ARG A 129 -3.84 -20.38 0.08
C ARG A 129 -2.62 -19.97 -0.72
N ASP A 130 -1.91 -18.93 -0.31
CA ASP A 130 -0.83 -18.37 -1.10
C ASP A 130 0.51 -19.05 -0.82
N THR A 131 1.47 -18.84 -1.72
CA THR A 131 2.85 -19.33 -1.60
C THR A 131 3.83 -18.19 -1.80
N PHE A 132 4.63 -17.90 -0.78
CA PHE A 132 5.68 -16.88 -0.80
C PHE A 132 7.03 -17.57 -0.97
N VAL A 133 7.74 -17.29 -2.06
CA VAL A 133 8.92 -18.02 -2.49
C VAL A 133 10.17 -17.18 -2.25
N PHE A 134 11.10 -17.71 -1.49
CA PHE A 134 12.38 -17.06 -1.18
C PHE A 134 13.54 -17.90 -1.71
N ARG A 135 14.35 -17.27 -2.57
CA ARG A 135 15.55 -17.84 -3.21
C ARG A 135 16.82 -17.15 -2.70
N GLU A 136 17.98 -17.65 -3.11
CA GLU A 136 19.25 -17.00 -2.79
C GLU A 136 19.28 -15.54 -3.26
N GLY A 137 19.74 -14.65 -2.38
CA GLY A 137 19.87 -13.22 -2.68
C GLY A 137 18.58 -12.41 -2.56
N PHE A 138 17.62 -12.88 -1.76
CA PHE A 138 16.44 -12.10 -1.39
C PHE A 138 16.78 -10.91 -0.47
N GLY A 139 15.94 -9.87 -0.44
CA GLY A 139 16.17 -8.64 0.34
C GLY A 139 15.66 -8.69 1.78
N HIS A 140 15.25 -7.53 2.29
CA HIS A 140 14.54 -7.39 3.56
C HIS A 140 13.03 -7.21 3.30
N ASP A 141 12.30 -8.31 3.38
CA ASP A 141 10.92 -8.40 2.92
C ASP A 141 9.91 -8.44 4.06
N VAL A 142 8.68 -8.07 3.73
CA VAL A 142 7.55 -8.05 4.66
C VAL A 142 6.35 -8.77 4.03
N ILE A 143 5.75 -9.72 4.74
CA ILE A 143 4.50 -10.38 4.35
C ILE A 143 3.36 -9.81 5.20
N SER A 144 2.43 -9.08 4.58
CA SER A 144 1.43 -8.30 5.32
C SER A 144 0.22 -9.08 5.80
N VAL A 145 -0.09 -10.21 5.15
CA VAL A 145 -1.35 -10.97 5.34
C VAL A 145 -1.10 -12.46 5.49
N PHE A 146 0.07 -12.86 5.99
CA PHE A 146 0.40 -14.26 6.18
C PHE A 146 -0.57 -14.90 7.18
N GLN A 147 -1.36 -15.86 6.71
CA GLN A 147 -2.18 -16.72 7.55
C GLN A 147 -1.32 -17.92 7.92
N GLY A 148 -0.76 -17.94 9.13
CA GLY A 148 0.02 -19.07 9.64
C GLY A 148 -0.80 -19.99 10.56
N GLY A 149 -0.28 -21.20 10.79
CA GLY A 149 -0.81 -22.17 11.74
C GLY A 149 -1.28 -23.47 11.13
N ALA A 150 -1.49 -24.49 11.97
CA ALA A 150 -1.80 -25.84 11.48
C ALA A 150 -3.06 -25.89 10.58
N GLY A 151 -2.92 -26.37 9.33
CA GLY A 151 -4.02 -26.56 8.40
C GLY A 151 -3.84 -25.94 7.00
N LEU A 152 -4.95 -25.74 6.28
CA LEU A 152 -4.96 -25.14 4.93
C LEU A 152 -4.74 -23.63 5.00
N VAL A 153 -3.51 -23.22 5.29
CA VAL A 153 -3.10 -21.82 5.41
C VAL A 153 -1.96 -21.50 4.43
N ASP A 154 -1.45 -20.27 4.45
CA ASP A 154 -0.38 -19.83 3.56
C ASP A 154 0.93 -20.60 3.75
N VAL A 155 1.77 -20.64 2.71
CA VAL A 155 3.05 -21.34 2.75
C VAL A 155 4.19 -20.41 2.38
N ILE A 156 5.29 -20.51 3.12
CA ILE A 156 6.58 -19.94 2.76
C ILE A 156 7.45 -21.05 2.17
N GLU A 157 7.81 -20.91 0.90
CA GLU A 157 8.71 -21.82 0.20
C GLU A 157 10.14 -21.28 0.22
N PHE A 158 11.07 -22.06 0.77
CA PHE A 158 12.50 -21.78 0.73
C PHE A 158 13.23 -22.70 -0.24
N ASP A 159 14.19 -22.16 -0.96
CA ASP A 159 15.30 -22.97 -1.49
C ASP A 159 16.12 -23.52 -0.31
N ARG A 160 16.47 -24.82 -0.33
CA ARG A 160 17.28 -25.43 0.74
C ARG A 160 18.63 -24.76 0.98
N LYS A 161 19.14 -24.02 0.02
CA LYS A 161 20.38 -23.24 0.18
C LYS A 161 20.19 -21.96 0.99
N VAL A 162 18.98 -21.39 1.01
CA VAL A 162 18.63 -20.24 1.85
C VAL A 162 18.53 -20.68 3.31
N ILE A 163 17.75 -21.74 3.56
CA ILE A 163 17.61 -22.34 4.89
C ILE A 163 17.19 -23.80 4.78
N ALA A 164 17.78 -24.65 5.62
CA ALA A 164 17.77 -26.10 5.42
C ALA A 164 16.56 -26.83 6.01
N SER A 165 15.89 -26.27 7.02
CA SER A 165 14.81 -26.96 7.73
C SER A 165 13.90 -26.03 8.54
N VAL A 166 12.72 -26.52 8.89
CA VAL A 166 11.78 -25.86 9.82
C VAL A 166 12.47 -25.54 11.14
N ASP A 167 13.24 -26.46 11.70
CA ASP A 167 13.99 -26.25 12.96
C ASP A 167 14.96 -25.06 12.85
N ALA A 168 15.58 -24.87 11.68
CA ALA A 168 16.43 -23.71 11.45
C ALA A 168 15.59 -22.43 11.37
N VAL A 169 14.44 -22.46 10.68
CA VAL A 169 13.53 -21.31 10.57
C VAL A 169 13.05 -20.88 11.95
N MET A 170 12.58 -21.83 12.78
CA MET A 170 12.08 -21.54 14.12
C MET A 170 13.16 -21.04 15.09
N ARG A 171 14.44 -21.29 14.81
CA ARG A 171 15.57 -20.71 15.57
C ARG A 171 15.94 -19.31 15.12
N ALA A 172 15.74 -19.02 13.84
CA ALA A 172 15.96 -17.71 13.22
C ALA A 172 14.78 -16.75 13.46
N ALA A 173 13.60 -17.30 13.78
CA ALA A 173 12.39 -16.53 14.02
C ALA A 173 12.32 -16.00 15.46
N HIS A 174 12.00 -14.72 15.63
CA HIS A 174 11.66 -14.11 16.91
C HIS A 174 10.46 -13.19 16.79
N GLN A 175 9.82 -12.89 17.92
CA GLN A 175 8.72 -11.95 17.97
C GLN A 175 9.27 -10.53 18.14
N GLU A 176 8.82 -9.60 17.31
CA GLU A 176 9.00 -8.15 17.48
C GLU A 176 7.63 -7.48 17.53
N ASP A 177 7.26 -6.94 18.69
CA ASP A 177 5.93 -6.39 18.96
C ASP A 177 4.78 -7.36 18.58
N ARG A 178 4.13 -7.11 17.44
CA ARG A 178 3.03 -7.93 16.91
C ARG A 178 3.42 -8.74 15.67
N ASP A 179 4.68 -8.63 15.24
CA ASP A 179 5.20 -9.20 14.01
C ASP A 179 6.18 -10.33 14.35
N VAL A 180 6.31 -11.31 13.46
CA VAL A 180 7.38 -12.31 13.52
C VAL A 180 8.47 -11.91 12.54
N VAL A 181 9.71 -11.84 13.00
CA VAL A 181 10.86 -11.56 12.15
C VAL A 181 11.69 -12.83 12.03
N ILE A 182 12.01 -13.25 10.80
CA ILE A 182 12.91 -14.35 10.49
C ILE A 182 14.20 -13.74 9.94
N GLU A 183 15.28 -13.78 10.73
CA GLU A 183 16.59 -13.23 10.35
C GLU A 183 17.48 -14.32 9.76
N LEU A 184 17.83 -14.17 8.48
CA LEU A 184 18.70 -15.10 7.75
C LEU A 184 19.97 -14.38 7.27
N ASP A 185 21.04 -15.13 7.02
CA ASP A 185 22.27 -14.56 6.43
C ASP A 185 22.01 -13.93 5.05
N ALA A 186 21.00 -14.46 4.35
CA ALA A 186 20.61 -14.01 3.02
C ALA A 186 19.74 -12.74 3.03
N GLY A 187 19.03 -12.42 4.12
CA GLY A 187 18.03 -11.36 4.17
C GLY A 187 17.08 -11.50 5.38
N THR A 188 16.04 -10.67 5.43
CA THR A 188 15.07 -10.68 6.54
C THR A 188 13.66 -10.87 6.01
N ILE A 189 12.82 -11.61 6.73
CA ILE A 189 11.39 -11.76 6.41
C ILE A 189 10.57 -11.35 7.64
N THR A 190 9.71 -10.35 7.49
CA THR A 190 8.80 -9.88 8.55
C THR A 190 7.37 -10.30 8.25
N LEU A 191 6.77 -11.13 9.10
CA LEU A 191 5.38 -11.55 9.02
C LEU A 191 4.52 -10.65 9.92
N ARG A 192 3.72 -9.77 9.32
CA ARG A 192 2.99 -8.75 10.08
C ARG A 192 1.81 -9.33 10.85
N ASN A 193 1.59 -8.81 12.05
CA ASN A 193 0.47 -9.15 12.93
C ASN A 193 0.33 -10.67 13.16
N LEU A 194 1.46 -11.39 13.15
CA LEU A 194 1.54 -12.82 13.38
C LEU A 194 2.14 -13.08 14.76
N SER A 195 1.60 -14.07 15.46
CA SER A 195 2.21 -14.59 16.67
C SER A 195 3.25 -15.64 16.31
N LEU A 196 4.45 -15.58 16.89
CA LEU A 196 5.46 -16.62 16.72
C LEU A 196 4.92 -17.99 17.16
N ALA A 197 4.04 -18.00 18.17
CA ALA A 197 3.40 -19.23 18.64
C ALA A 197 2.33 -19.79 17.69
N SER A 198 1.88 -19.00 16.70
CA SER A 198 0.99 -19.50 15.64
C SER A 198 1.75 -20.10 14.47
N LEU A 199 3.07 -19.92 14.35
CA LEU A 199 3.84 -20.61 13.32
C LEU A 199 3.88 -22.11 13.58
N HIS A 200 3.68 -22.88 12.52
CA HIS A 200 3.66 -24.32 12.53
C HIS A 200 4.52 -24.90 11.40
N ALA A 201 4.86 -26.18 11.51
CA ALA A 201 5.78 -26.82 10.57
C ALA A 201 5.22 -26.94 9.14
N ASP A 202 3.90 -26.89 8.97
CA ASP A 202 3.22 -26.94 7.66
C ASP A 202 3.14 -25.58 6.97
N ASP A 203 3.50 -24.48 7.65
CA ASP A 203 3.65 -23.15 7.06
C ASP A 203 4.87 -23.06 6.14
N PHE A 204 5.74 -24.08 6.13
CA PHE A 204 7.03 -24.04 5.45
C PHE A 204 7.23 -25.22 4.49
N VAL A 205 7.70 -24.91 3.28
CA VAL A 205 8.09 -25.90 2.27
C VAL A 205 9.54 -25.65 1.84
N PHE A 206 10.30 -26.73 1.61
CA PHE A 206 11.71 -26.66 1.23
C PHE A 206 11.93 -27.43 -0.06
N VAL A 207 12.42 -26.76 -1.10
CA VAL A 207 12.67 -27.34 -2.42
C VAL A 207 14.16 -27.47 -2.73
#